data_AF-A0A4Q3S0V4-F1
#
_entry.id   AF-A0A4Q3S0V4-F1
#
_cell.length_a   1.000
_cell.length_b   1.000
_cell.length_c   1.000
_cell.angle_alpha   90.00
_cell.angle_beta   90.00
_cell.angle_gamma   90.00
#
_symmetry.space_group_name_H-M   'P 1'
#
loop_
_entity.id
_entity.type
_entity.pdbx_description
1 polymer ?
#
loop_
_entity_poly.entity_id
_entity_poly.type
_entity_poly.pdbx_seq_one_letter_code
_entity_poly.pdbx_strand_id
1 'polypeptide(L)'
;MKPDKADALTTTETELLRDLRSRLGRATNDKAAAVLVNALVQTGPRVDIGPAPGDPVLDTKDFDAFKLAVAGASMAQLRSAVAGLKQLHGQGPQVVMKAVAAGLPQAVISRRLALGGREPAIDNGML
;
A
#
# COMPACT_ATOMS: atom_id res chain seq x y z
N MET A 1 21.49 14.23 -14.80
CA MET A 1 21.17 13.72 -13.45
C MET A 1 20.83 12.25 -13.59
N LYS A 2 21.53 11.34 -12.89
CA LYS A 2 21.09 9.93 -12.82
C LYS A 2 19.89 9.90 -11.87
N PRO A 3 18.80 9.18 -12.18
CA PRO A 3 17.73 9.00 -11.20
C PRO A 3 18.29 8.18 -10.03
N ASP A 4 18.21 8.74 -8.82
CA ASP A 4 18.46 7.96 -7.60
C ASP A 4 17.43 6.84 -7.52
N LYS A 5 17.84 5.66 -7.06
CA LYS A 5 16.95 4.51 -6.90
C LYS A 5 16.17 4.65 -5.60
N ALA A 6 14.92 4.19 -5.60
CA ALA A 6 14.13 4.05 -4.39
C ALA A 6 14.91 3.16 -3.47
N ASP A 7 15.00 3.57 -2.21
CA ASP A 7 15.81 2.85 -1.26
C ASP A 7 15.33 1.40 -1.17
N ALA A 8 16.31 0.51 -1.17
CA ALA A 8 16.06 -0.88 -0.82
C ALA A 8 15.46 -0.87 0.58
N LEU A 9 14.37 -1.63 0.77
CA LEU A 9 13.78 -1.78 2.10
C LEU A 9 14.87 -2.30 3.04
N THR A 10 14.98 -1.67 4.20
CA THR A 10 15.77 -2.22 5.29
C THR A 10 15.20 -3.58 5.71
N THR A 11 16.00 -4.37 6.43
CA THR A 11 15.52 -5.64 7.01
C THR A 11 14.27 -5.41 7.87
N THR A 12 14.29 -4.37 8.71
CA THR A 12 13.17 -3.99 9.58
C THR A 12 11.90 -3.65 8.80
N GLU A 13 12.00 -2.83 7.76
CA GLU A 13 10.83 -2.48 6.93
C GLU A 13 10.29 -3.68 6.16
N THR A 14 11.18 -4.55 5.68
CA THR A 14 10.81 -5.80 5.02
C THR A 14 10.02 -6.70 5.95
N GLU A 15 10.48 -6.87 7.19
CA GLU A 15 9.82 -7.68 8.21
C GLU A 15 8.49 -7.06 8.65
N LEU A 16 8.44 -5.74 8.84
CA LEU A 16 7.23 -5.00 9.16
C LEU A 16 6.14 -5.22 8.09
N LEU A 17 6.50 -5.10 6.81
CA LEU A 17 5.57 -5.33 5.71
C LEU A 17 5.13 -6.79 5.63
N ARG A 18 6.04 -7.75 5.85
CA ARG A 18 5.70 -9.18 5.89
C ARG A 18 4.74 -9.51 7.03
N ASP A 19 4.98 -9.00 8.23
CA ASP A 19 4.08 -9.16 9.38
C ASP A 19 2.70 -8.56 9.09
N LEU A 20 2.66 -7.32 8.62
CA LEU A 20 1.41 -6.64 8.33
C LEU A 20 0.59 -7.38 7.27
N ARG A 21 1.22 -7.85 6.19
CA ARG A 21 0.58 -8.69 5.17
C ARG A 21 0.02 -9.99 5.77
N SER A 22 0.80 -10.62 6.64
CA SER A 22 0.44 -11.86 7.34
C SER A 22 -0.78 -11.66 8.26
N ARG A 23 -0.82 -10.55 9.00
CA ARG A 23 -1.94 -10.18 9.88
C ARG A 23 -3.20 -9.82 9.11
N LEU A 24 -3.07 -9.10 8.00
CA LEU A 24 -4.20 -8.81 7.09
C LEU A 24 -4.84 -10.10 6.57
N GLY A 25 -4.03 -11.09 6.16
CA GLY A 25 -4.53 -12.40 5.75
C GLY A 25 -5.20 -13.22 6.85
N ARG A 26 -4.99 -12.87 8.12
CA ARG A 26 -5.62 -13.51 9.28
C ARG A 26 -6.69 -12.64 9.95
N ALA A 27 -7.04 -11.48 9.39
CA ALA A 27 -8.07 -10.64 9.94
C ALA A 27 -9.42 -11.37 9.87
N THR A 28 -10.09 -11.56 11.01
CA THR A 28 -11.36 -12.33 11.10
C THR A 28 -12.58 -11.45 11.34
N ASN A 29 -12.39 -10.14 11.54
CA ASN A 29 -13.48 -9.22 11.80
C ASN A 29 -13.18 -7.82 11.26
N ASP A 30 -14.24 -7.06 11.03
CA ASP A 30 -14.20 -5.73 10.42
C ASP A 30 -13.29 -4.74 11.15
N LYS A 31 -13.31 -4.78 12.49
CA LYS A 31 -12.51 -3.87 13.32
C LYS A 31 -11.01 -4.17 13.16
N ALA A 32 -10.63 -5.44 13.19
CA ALA A 32 -9.24 -5.85 12.96
C ALA A 32 -8.78 -5.47 11.55
N ALA A 33 -9.62 -5.70 10.53
CA ALA A 33 -9.33 -5.30 9.16
C ALA A 33 -9.12 -3.78 9.03
N ALA A 34 -10.01 -2.97 9.61
CA ALA A 34 -9.89 -1.51 9.62
C ALA A 34 -8.58 -1.05 10.27
N VAL A 35 -8.24 -1.58 11.46
CA VAL A 35 -6.99 -1.25 12.17
C VAL A 35 -5.76 -1.59 11.33
N LEU A 36 -5.75 -2.76 10.69
CA LEU A 36 -4.60 -3.22 9.90
C LEU A 36 -4.45 -2.43 8.59
N VAL A 37 -5.54 -2.07 7.93
CA VAL A 37 -5.48 -1.18 6.75
C VAL A 37 -5.02 0.22 7.12
N ASN A 38 -5.50 0.78 8.24
CA ASN A 38 -4.99 2.05 8.73
C ASN A 38 -3.49 1.98 9.08
N ALA A 39 -3.03 0.87 9.68
CA ALA A 39 -1.62 0.63 9.96
C ALA A 39 -0.76 0.60 8.67
N LEU A 40 -1.29 0.03 7.58
CA LEU A 40 -0.64 0.10 6.26
C LEU A 40 -0.52 1.54 5.77
N VAL A 41 -1.61 2.31 5.83
CA VAL A 41 -1.60 3.72 5.40
C VAL A 41 -0.58 4.54 6.20
N GLN A 42 -0.49 4.33 7.51
CA GLN A 42 0.47 5.00 8.38
C GLN A 42 1.92 4.53 8.19
N THR A 43 2.12 3.27 7.80
CA THR A 43 3.45 2.72 7.49
C THR A 43 3.92 3.16 6.11
N GLY A 44 3.01 3.47 5.18
CA GLY A 44 3.30 3.84 3.80
C GLY A 44 4.48 4.82 3.63
N PRO A 45 4.54 5.96 4.35
CA PRO A 45 5.66 6.89 4.24
C PRO A 45 7.03 6.30 4.61
N ARG A 46 7.09 5.34 5.55
CA ARG A 46 8.33 4.67 5.96
C ARG A 46 8.85 3.68 4.92
N VAL A 47 8.02 3.33 3.96
CA VAL A 47 8.36 2.39 2.88
C VAL A 47 8.06 3.01 1.52
N ASP A 48 8.13 4.34 1.43
CA ASP A 48 8.04 5.15 0.21
C ASP A 48 6.77 4.96 -0.64
N ILE A 49 5.69 4.46 -0.05
CA ILE A 49 4.38 4.30 -0.71
C ILE A 49 3.28 5.09 0.01
N GLY A 50 3.65 5.99 0.91
CA GLY A 50 2.71 6.85 1.62
C GLY A 50 2.05 7.82 0.65
N PRO A 51 0.73 8.01 0.68
CA PRO A 51 0.05 8.92 -0.24
C PRO A 51 0.46 10.37 0.03
N ALA A 52 0.90 11.09 -0.99
CA ALA A 52 1.25 12.50 -0.94
C ALA A 52 0.08 13.40 -1.40
N PRO A 53 0.05 14.69 -1.01
CA PRO A 53 -0.93 15.63 -1.54
C PRO A 53 -0.91 15.67 -3.07
N GLY A 54 -2.08 15.53 -3.69
CA GLY A 54 -2.21 15.55 -5.15
C GLY A 54 -1.92 14.22 -5.86
N ASP A 55 -1.49 13.17 -5.14
CA ASP A 55 -1.42 11.84 -5.74
C ASP A 55 -2.82 11.39 -6.22
N PRO A 56 -2.93 10.80 -7.42
CA PRO A 56 -4.20 10.29 -7.89
C PRO A 56 -4.65 9.15 -6.96
N VAL A 57 -5.97 9.01 -6.76
CA VAL A 57 -6.55 7.93 -5.97
C VAL A 57 -6.90 6.79 -6.90
N LEU A 58 -6.32 5.61 -6.67
CA LEU A 58 -6.72 4.41 -7.40
C LEU A 58 -8.11 3.95 -6.91
N ASP A 59 -9.04 3.76 -7.84
CA ASP A 59 -10.40 3.34 -7.51
C ASP A 59 -10.40 1.94 -6.88
N THR A 60 -11.11 1.81 -5.76
CA THR A 60 -11.24 0.59 -4.97
C THR A 60 -12.62 -0.06 -5.12
N LYS A 61 -13.47 0.42 -6.02
CA LYS A 61 -14.80 -0.17 -6.28
C LYS A 61 -14.73 -1.45 -7.12
N ASP A 62 -13.73 -1.57 -7.99
CA ASP A 62 -13.45 -2.77 -8.77
C ASP A 62 -12.16 -3.43 -8.23
N PHE A 63 -12.36 -4.52 -7.49
CA PHE A 63 -11.28 -5.21 -6.79
C PHE A 63 -10.29 -5.91 -7.75
N ASP A 64 -10.76 -6.42 -8.88
CA ASP A 64 -9.89 -7.11 -9.83
C ASP A 64 -9.11 -6.10 -10.66
N ALA A 65 -9.75 -5.02 -11.11
CA ALA A 65 -9.05 -3.91 -11.76
C ALA A 65 -8.00 -3.28 -10.83
N PHE A 66 -8.31 -3.10 -9.55
CA PHE A 66 -7.35 -2.61 -8.56
C PHE A 66 -6.13 -3.53 -8.45
N LYS A 67 -6.33 -4.85 -8.25
CA LYS A 67 -5.23 -5.81 -8.14
C LYS A 67 -4.39 -5.85 -9.42
N LEU A 68 -5.02 -5.78 -10.59
CA LEU A 68 -4.32 -5.76 -11.87
C LEU A 68 -3.44 -4.51 -12.00
N ALA A 69 -3.98 -3.33 -11.66
CA ALA A 69 -3.22 -2.08 -11.66
C ALA A 69 -2.03 -2.15 -10.68
N VAL A 70 -2.23 -2.71 -9.49
CA VAL A 70 -1.17 -2.85 -8.48
C VAL A 70 -0.07 -3.84 -8.91
N ALA A 71 -0.40 -4.93 -9.62
CA ALA A 71 0.58 -5.94 -10.01
C ALA A 71 1.73 -5.38 -10.87
N GLY A 72 1.42 -4.40 -11.74
CA GLY A 72 2.38 -3.69 -12.59
C GLY A 72 2.82 -2.32 -12.07
N ALA A 73 2.30 -1.87 -10.92
CA ALA A 73 2.51 -0.51 -10.44
C ALA A 73 3.98 -0.21 -10.13
N SER A 74 4.43 0.99 -10.48
CA SER A 74 5.64 1.59 -9.92
C SER A 74 5.43 2.06 -8.48
N MET A 75 6.51 2.43 -7.81
CA MET A 75 6.52 3.05 -6.48
C MET A 75 5.56 4.26 -6.41
N ALA A 76 5.58 5.15 -7.40
CA ALA A 76 4.65 6.28 -7.47
C ALA A 76 3.19 5.84 -7.61
N GLN A 77 2.92 4.83 -8.44
CA GLN A 77 1.57 4.27 -8.61
C GLN A 77 1.10 3.51 -7.36
N LEU A 78 2.01 2.96 -6.55
CA LEU A 78 1.65 2.37 -5.26
C LEU A 78 1.16 3.41 -4.25
N ARG A 79 1.65 4.66 -4.31
CA ARG A 79 1.09 5.75 -3.48
C ARG A 79 -0.39 5.96 -3.79
N SER A 80 -0.77 5.91 -5.07
CA SER A 80 -2.17 5.98 -5.49
C SER A 80 -3.02 4.83 -4.99
N ALA A 81 -2.46 3.63 -4.94
CA ALA A 81 -3.13 2.46 -4.35
C ALA A 81 -3.35 2.64 -2.84
N VAL A 82 -2.35 3.15 -2.10
CA VAL A 82 -2.50 3.45 -0.68
C VAL A 82 -3.48 4.60 -0.43
N ALA A 83 -3.51 5.61 -1.31
CA ALA A 83 -4.53 6.67 -1.28
C ALA A 83 -5.94 6.09 -1.44
N GLY A 84 -6.13 5.15 -2.37
CA GLY A 84 -7.38 4.40 -2.55
C GLY A 84 -7.77 3.63 -1.29
N LEU A 85 -6.83 2.93 -0.66
CA LEU A 85 -7.07 2.22 0.60
C LEU A 85 -7.41 3.17 1.77
N LYS A 86 -6.78 4.35 1.82
CA LYS A 86 -7.10 5.41 2.79
C LYS A 86 -8.52 5.92 2.60
N GLN A 87 -8.95 6.16 1.35
CA GLN A 87 -10.32 6.56 1.06
C GLN A 87 -11.32 5.45 1.41
N LEU A 88 -11.00 4.20 1.07
CA LEU A 88 -11.82 3.03 1.40
C LEU A 88 -11.97 2.86 2.92
N HIS A 89 -10.92 3.12 3.69
CA HIS A 89 -11.00 3.14 5.16
C HIS A 89 -12.02 4.17 5.69
N GLY A 90 -12.14 5.32 5.04
CA GLY A 90 -13.14 6.34 5.39
C GLY A 90 -14.60 5.93 5.13
N GLN A 91 -14.85 4.86 4.37
CA GLN A 91 -16.19 4.35 4.06
C GLN A 91 -16.72 3.39 5.13
N GLY A 92 -15.86 2.96 6.06
CA GLY A 92 -16.23 2.19 7.24
C GLY A 92 -15.73 0.73 7.25
N PRO A 93 -15.79 0.07 8.43
CA PRO A 93 -15.10 -1.20 8.67
C PRO A 93 -15.58 -2.37 7.79
N GLN A 94 -16.87 -2.44 7.47
CA GLN A 94 -17.45 -3.51 6.65
C GLN A 94 -16.88 -3.50 5.22
N VAL A 95 -16.73 -2.30 4.64
CA VAL A 95 -16.16 -2.11 3.31
C VAL A 95 -14.68 -2.49 3.32
N VAL A 96 -13.95 -2.10 4.37
CA VAL A 96 -12.56 -2.50 4.58
C VAL A 96 -12.41 -4.02 4.64
N MET A 97 -13.27 -4.71 5.39
CA MET A 97 -13.21 -6.16 5.49
C MET A 97 -13.37 -6.84 4.13
N LYS A 98 -14.28 -6.36 3.28
CA LYS A 98 -14.43 -6.88 1.90
C LYS A 98 -13.15 -6.71 1.08
N ALA A 99 -12.51 -5.54 1.15
CA ALA A 99 -11.25 -5.28 0.45
C ALA A 99 -10.09 -6.14 0.98
N VAL A 100 -10.02 -6.34 2.30
CA VAL A 100 -9.01 -7.21 2.95
C VAL A 100 -9.23 -8.67 2.56
N ALA A 101 -10.47 -9.15 2.57
CA ALA A 101 -10.82 -10.51 2.15
C ALA A 101 -10.53 -10.74 0.66
N ALA A 102 -10.69 -9.72 -0.17
CA ALA A 102 -10.32 -9.75 -1.59
C ALA A 102 -8.80 -9.58 -1.85
N GLY A 103 -8.00 -9.31 -0.80
CA GLY A 103 -6.54 -9.27 -0.87
C GLY A 103 -5.94 -7.95 -1.36
N LEU A 104 -6.71 -6.86 -1.42
CA LEU A 104 -6.25 -5.58 -1.96
C LEU A 104 -5.00 -5.04 -1.21
N PRO A 105 -5.02 -4.84 0.12
CA PRO A 105 -3.84 -4.31 0.82
C PRO A 105 -2.65 -5.28 0.77
N GLN A 106 -2.90 -6.59 0.74
CA GLN A 106 -1.84 -7.60 0.57
C GLN A 106 -1.18 -7.50 -0.81
N ALA A 107 -1.91 -7.16 -1.87
CA ALA A 107 -1.37 -6.93 -3.20
C ALA A 107 -0.42 -5.72 -3.20
N VAL A 108 -0.81 -4.61 -2.57
CA VAL A 108 0.04 -3.41 -2.43
C VAL A 108 1.35 -3.73 -1.72
N ILE A 109 1.26 -4.42 -0.57
CA ILE A 109 2.44 -4.82 0.20
C ILE A 109 3.34 -5.76 -0.61
N SER A 110 2.75 -6.76 -1.27
CA SER A 110 3.52 -7.74 -2.06
C SER A 110 4.25 -7.08 -3.23
N ARG A 111 3.61 -6.10 -3.88
CA ARG A 111 4.27 -5.31 -4.94
C ARG A 111 5.41 -4.48 -4.39
N ARG A 112 5.22 -3.74 -3.28
CA ARG A 112 6.31 -2.95 -2.68
C ARG A 112 7.52 -3.83 -2.31
N LEU A 113 7.28 -5.00 -1.73
CA LEU A 113 8.33 -5.97 -1.42
C LEU A 113 9.06 -6.45 -2.69
N ALA A 114 8.34 -6.69 -3.79
CA ALA A 114 8.92 -7.11 -5.07
C ALA A 114 9.77 -6.01 -5.73
N LEU A 115 9.48 -4.74 -5.45
CA LEU A 115 10.18 -3.57 -5.99
C LEU A 115 11.43 -3.16 -5.23
N GLY A 116 11.65 -3.63 -3.99
CA GLY A 116 12.74 -3.20 -3.10
C GLY A 116 14.09 -2.96 -3.80
N GLY A 117 14.48 -1.67 -3.97
CA GLY A 117 15.76 -1.25 -4.57
C GLY A 117 15.84 -1.33 -6.10
N ARG A 118 14.73 -1.65 -6.80
CA ARG A 118 14.69 -1.90 -8.25
C ARG A 118 14.19 -0.73 -9.09
N GLU A 119 13.52 0.24 -8.48
CA GLU A 119 12.93 1.39 -9.16
C GLU A 119 13.61 2.70 -8.76
N PRO A 120 13.43 3.80 -9.53
CA PRO A 120 13.85 5.14 -9.13
C PRO A 120 13.12 5.63 -7.88
N ALA A 121 13.80 6.41 -7.04
CA ALA A 121 13.26 7.02 -5.83
C ALA A 121 12.18 7.99 -6.25
N ILE A 122 11.07 7.97 -5.52
CA ILE A 122 10.05 8.97 -5.74
C ILE A 122 10.46 10.21 -4.96
N ASP A 123 10.59 11.33 -5.68
CA ASP A 123 10.74 12.63 -5.04
C ASP A 123 9.44 12.91 -4.26
N ASN A 124 9.54 12.90 -2.94
CA ASN A 124 8.42 13.17 -2.04
C ASN A 124 8.25 14.67 -1.77
N GLY A 125 8.92 15.54 -2.54
CA GLY A 125 8.74 16.98 -2.47
C GLY A 125 9.19 17.57 -1.13
N MET A 126 10.38 17.18 -0.66
CA MET A 126 11.05 18.01 0.34
C MET A 126 11.66 19.23 -0.35
N LEU A 127 10.91 20.33 -0.33
CA LEU A 127 11.49 21.67 -0.20
C LEU A 127 11.76 21.93 1.29
#